data_AF-A0A2V7A1K2-F1
#
_entry.id   AF-A0A2V7A1K2-F1
#
_cell.length_a   1.000
_cell.length_b   1.000
_cell.length_c   1.000
_cell.angle_alpha   90.00
_cell.angle_beta   90.00
_cell.angle_gamma   90.00
#
_symmetry.space_group_name_H-M   'P 1'
#
loop_
_entity.id
_entity.type
_entity.pdbx_description
1 polymer ?
#
loop_
_entity_poly.entity_id
_entity_poly.type
_entity_poly.pdbx_seq_one_letter_code
_entity_poly.pdbx_strand_id
1 'polypeptide(L)'
;METMKRLTALSLIAAMMLQTAPAAFADDSDIFGANIQPNILILFDSSGSMDDEITSAAYASATVYPVVDKCQTKTNPCVSTVVYQSGSNNTYTKYADTVSGVNKASAQTALNSVGYWSGKISGSNVNLFLGNYLNFQIGVCGGTCTEKKIDIAKRVTKDLVDSVTGVRFGFMRFVNNGSPGAGGCGMVAEMGTNATTIKAAIDTITPGGYTPLGECMYDGGQYYKGAALRNGQTYSSPIQLACQPNFIIMITDGLQNGSIDVRTESTNRFAQDHASLLSGTQNVIVDTVGFGISSSEQGAANAVLQTAATNGGGTFYYANNSAELEGALQDAIRRIIAATFTFATPVVPTTSTTGSTKAYLAAFQSDPSRPFWKGYLKAYQRDSSGLVPVDANGVPLSSALVWEAGQVLSGISSSSRTIYTVVGGSRVSFAKGTASITTAMLGASSSTERDQTIDFIRGIDVLDEDQDGNITEERGWKLGDIFHSTPVLVTPPVLALNDSSYQSFKTAQASRTTVLLAGS
;
A
#
# COMPACT_ATOMS: atom_id res chain seq x y z
N MET A 1 -45.26 -49.00 -14.90
CA MET A 1 -45.07 -47.56 -15.22
C MET A 1 -44.81 -46.71 -13.96
N GLU A 2 -44.29 -47.29 -12.87
CA GLU A 2 -44.04 -46.61 -11.58
C GLU A 2 -42.55 -46.55 -11.18
N THR A 3 -41.69 -47.36 -11.79
CA THR A 3 -40.25 -47.43 -11.43
C THR A 3 -39.37 -46.46 -12.23
N MET A 4 -39.80 -45.99 -13.41
CA MET A 4 -39.03 -45.02 -14.20
C MET A 4 -39.08 -43.59 -13.65
N LYS A 5 -40.08 -43.22 -12.82
CA LYS A 5 -40.19 -41.85 -12.29
C LYS A 5 -39.20 -41.53 -11.17
N ARG A 6 -38.72 -42.54 -10.44
CA ARG A 6 -37.78 -42.34 -9.31
C ARG A 6 -36.34 -42.16 -9.78
N LEU A 7 -35.94 -42.79 -10.90
CA LEU A 7 -34.58 -42.64 -11.43
C LEU A 7 -34.35 -41.25 -12.08
N THR A 8 -35.35 -40.70 -12.76
CA THR A 8 -35.29 -39.34 -13.33
C THR A 8 -35.30 -38.24 -12.26
N ALA A 9 -35.96 -38.46 -11.12
CA ALA A 9 -35.96 -37.50 -10.02
C ALA A 9 -34.61 -37.45 -9.28
N LEU A 10 -33.94 -38.60 -9.10
CA LEU A 10 -32.61 -38.65 -8.49
C LEU A 10 -31.50 -38.13 -9.41
N SER A 11 -31.64 -38.27 -10.73
CA SER A 11 -30.68 -37.70 -11.70
C SER A 11 -30.83 -36.20 -11.88
N LEU A 12 -32.04 -35.63 -11.75
CA LEU A 12 -32.22 -34.16 -11.70
C LEU A 12 -31.65 -33.54 -10.42
N ILE A 13 -31.77 -34.21 -9.26
CA ILE A 13 -31.23 -33.71 -7.99
C ILE A 13 -29.69 -33.80 -7.97
N ALA A 14 -29.10 -34.85 -8.55
CA ALA A 14 -27.64 -34.95 -8.69
C ALA A 14 -27.06 -33.94 -9.70
N ALA A 15 -27.78 -33.63 -10.78
CA ALA A 15 -27.37 -32.62 -11.77
C ALA A 15 -27.48 -31.17 -11.24
N MET A 16 -28.36 -30.93 -10.25
CA MET A 16 -28.53 -29.60 -9.64
C MET A 16 -27.53 -29.32 -8.50
N MET A 17 -26.79 -30.33 -8.02
CA MET A 17 -25.72 -30.18 -7.03
C MET A 17 -24.30 -30.11 -7.64
N LEU A 18 -24.17 -30.17 -8.98
CA LEU A 18 -22.88 -30.12 -9.69
C LEU A 18 -22.66 -28.83 -10.49
N GLN A 19 -23.37 -27.75 -10.16
CA GLN A 19 -22.93 -26.41 -10.55
C GLN A 19 -21.86 -25.96 -9.55
N THR A 20 -20.60 -26.16 -9.91
CA THR A 20 -19.50 -25.40 -9.31
C THR A 20 -19.79 -23.94 -9.55
N ALA A 21 -20.35 -23.25 -8.55
CA ALA A 21 -20.35 -21.81 -8.52
C ALA A 21 -18.90 -21.37 -8.76
N PRO A 22 -18.63 -20.42 -9.68
CA PRO A 22 -17.31 -19.81 -9.72
C PRO A 22 -17.00 -19.37 -8.29
N ALA A 23 -15.79 -19.68 -7.81
CA ALA A 23 -15.34 -19.18 -6.53
C ALA A 23 -15.47 -17.66 -6.57
N ALA A 24 -16.55 -17.14 -5.99
CA ALA A 24 -16.67 -15.74 -5.69
C ALA A 24 -15.64 -15.52 -4.58
N PHE A 25 -14.46 -15.06 -4.98
CA PHE A 25 -13.60 -14.35 -4.07
C PHE A 25 -14.43 -13.15 -3.61
N ALA A 26 -15.02 -13.26 -2.42
CA ALA A 26 -15.51 -12.10 -1.71
C ALA A 26 -14.28 -11.25 -1.42
N ASP A 27 -14.03 -10.28 -2.29
CA ASP A 27 -13.09 -9.21 -2.06
C ASP A 27 -13.78 -8.25 -1.07
N ASP A 28 -13.43 -8.38 0.20
CA ASP A 28 -14.00 -7.64 1.35
C ASP A 28 -13.55 -6.15 1.35
N SER A 29 -13.74 -5.50 0.20
CA SER A 29 -13.36 -4.10 -0.03
C SER A 29 -14.55 -3.20 -0.36
N ASP A 30 -15.66 -3.76 -0.85
CA ASP A 30 -16.66 -2.97 -1.58
C ASP A 30 -17.89 -2.53 -0.79
N ILE A 31 -18.06 -2.95 0.47
CA ILE A 31 -19.37 -2.74 1.11
C ILE A 31 -19.49 -1.52 2.03
N PHE A 32 -18.45 -0.99 2.70
CA PHE A 32 -18.61 0.23 3.51
C PHE A 32 -17.37 1.14 3.64
N GLY A 33 -16.63 1.36 2.56
CA GLY A 33 -15.86 2.58 2.36
C GLY A 33 -16.09 3.00 0.92
N ALA A 34 -16.11 4.29 0.59
CA ALA A 34 -15.84 4.62 -0.80
C ALA A 34 -14.49 3.96 -1.11
N ASN A 35 -14.44 3.03 -2.06
CA ASN A 35 -13.19 2.46 -2.55
C ASN A 35 -12.47 3.59 -3.30
N ILE A 36 -11.89 4.54 -2.54
CA ILE A 36 -11.24 5.73 -3.07
C ILE A 36 -9.91 5.27 -3.63
N GLN A 37 -9.94 4.85 -4.89
CA GLN A 37 -8.75 4.44 -5.60
C GLN A 37 -7.78 5.62 -5.66
N PRO A 38 -6.52 5.45 -5.21
CA PRO A 38 -5.53 6.50 -5.30
C PRO A 38 -5.20 6.78 -6.78
N ASN A 39 -4.90 8.05 -7.07
CA ASN A 39 -4.45 8.49 -8.38
C ASN A 39 -2.92 8.47 -8.43
N ILE A 40 -2.35 7.81 -9.45
CA ILE A 40 -0.91 7.72 -9.65
C ILE A 40 -0.60 8.20 -11.06
N LEU A 41 0.07 9.34 -11.15
CA LEU A 41 0.54 9.90 -12.40
C LEU A 41 2.01 9.55 -12.60
N ILE A 42 2.32 8.77 -13.63
CA ILE A 42 3.70 8.46 -13.99
C ILE A 42 4.18 9.50 -14.99
N LEU A 43 5.25 10.21 -14.61
CA LEU A 43 5.97 11.13 -15.48
C LEU A 43 7.16 10.39 -16.07
N PHE A 44 7.05 10.10 -17.36
CA PHE A 44 7.95 9.22 -18.07
C PHE A 44 8.97 10.03 -18.87
N ASP A 45 10.25 9.86 -18.56
CA ASP A 45 11.32 10.45 -19.33
C ASP A 45 11.36 9.83 -20.74
N SER A 46 11.26 10.69 -21.74
CA SER A 46 11.42 10.34 -23.14
C SER A 46 12.46 11.23 -23.81
N SER A 47 13.43 11.75 -23.05
CA SER A 47 14.54 12.54 -23.55
C SER A 47 15.47 11.72 -24.44
N GLY A 48 16.43 12.38 -25.10
CA GLY A 48 17.37 11.72 -26.00
C GLY A 48 18.27 10.69 -25.29
N SER A 49 18.63 10.92 -24.03
CA SER A 49 19.48 9.99 -23.24
C SER A 49 18.80 8.65 -22.98
N MET A 50 17.47 8.61 -23.03
CA MET A 50 16.72 7.35 -22.91
C MET A 50 16.89 6.42 -24.13
N ASP A 51 17.51 6.89 -25.23
CA ASP A 51 17.92 6.05 -26.36
C ASP A 51 19.23 5.29 -26.11
N ASP A 52 19.98 5.67 -25.07
CA ASP A 52 21.19 4.97 -24.66
C ASP A 52 20.85 3.54 -24.23
N GLU A 53 21.79 2.64 -24.49
CA GLU A 53 21.67 1.27 -24.02
C GLU A 53 22.35 1.11 -22.66
N ILE A 54 21.65 0.43 -21.76
CA ILE A 54 22.22 -0.02 -20.49
C ILE A 54 22.23 -1.55 -20.48
N THR A 55 23.09 -2.12 -19.65
CA THR A 55 23.16 -3.58 -19.50
C THR A 55 21.83 -4.12 -18.99
N SER A 56 21.07 -4.71 -19.91
CA SER A 56 19.76 -5.32 -19.69
C SER A 56 19.43 -6.14 -20.93
N ALA A 57 18.80 -7.28 -20.76
CA ALA A 57 17.95 -7.82 -21.80
C ALA A 57 16.71 -8.41 -21.15
N ALA A 58 15.59 -8.33 -21.86
CA ALA A 58 14.34 -8.90 -21.44
C ALA A 58 14.43 -10.43 -21.40
N TYR A 59 14.36 -11.01 -20.20
CA TYR A 59 14.17 -12.44 -20.04
C TYR A 59 12.77 -12.82 -20.55
N ALA A 60 12.69 -13.42 -21.73
CA ALA A 60 11.45 -14.01 -22.22
C ALA A 60 11.22 -15.37 -21.53
N SER A 61 10.35 -15.41 -20.51
CA SER A 61 10.07 -16.62 -19.72
C SER A 61 9.51 -17.79 -20.51
N ALA A 62 8.85 -17.53 -21.64
CA ALA A 62 8.36 -18.55 -22.58
C ALA A 62 9.47 -19.16 -23.47
N THR A 63 10.68 -18.58 -23.49
CA THR A 63 11.81 -19.08 -24.28
C THR A 63 12.69 -19.98 -23.41
N VAL A 64 13.06 -21.15 -23.94
CA VAL A 64 14.04 -22.02 -23.28
C VAL A 64 15.44 -21.65 -23.75
N TYR A 65 16.28 -21.19 -22.83
CA TYR A 65 17.64 -20.75 -23.12
C TYR A 65 18.65 -21.91 -23.04
N PRO A 66 19.73 -21.89 -23.84
CA PRO A 66 20.77 -22.92 -23.80
C PRO A 66 21.37 -23.07 -22.40
N VAL A 67 21.46 -24.31 -21.91
CA VAL A 67 21.99 -24.60 -20.58
C VAL A 67 23.47 -24.24 -20.48
N VAL A 68 23.85 -23.54 -19.41
CA VAL A 68 25.25 -23.25 -19.10
C VAL A 68 25.76 -24.04 -17.90
N ASP A 69 27.02 -24.47 -17.95
CA ASP A 69 27.69 -25.22 -16.89
C ASP A 69 28.37 -24.31 -15.87
N LYS A 70 27.59 -23.42 -15.24
CA LYS A 70 28.11 -22.41 -14.29
C LYS A 70 27.32 -22.29 -12.99
N CYS A 71 26.38 -23.19 -12.71
CA CYS A 71 25.66 -23.25 -11.43
C CYS A 71 26.45 -24.06 -10.40
N GLN A 72 26.32 -23.78 -9.10
CA GLN A 72 27.05 -24.41 -7.97
C GLN A 72 28.60 -24.32 -8.04
N THR A 73 29.22 -24.93 -9.04
CA THR A 73 30.65 -24.86 -9.41
C THR A 73 30.77 -24.50 -10.91
N LYS A 74 31.95 -24.12 -11.42
CA LYS A 74 32.16 -23.77 -12.85
C LYS A 74 31.93 -24.93 -13.85
N THR A 75 31.32 -26.02 -13.42
CA THR A 75 31.14 -27.26 -14.17
C THR A 75 29.74 -27.86 -14.06
N ASN A 76 28.84 -27.32 -13.21
CA ASN A 76 27.50 -27.92 -13.08
C ASN A 76 26.46 -27.13 -13.90
N PRO A 77 25.53 -27.84 -14.57
CA PRO A 77 24.52 -27.22 -15.39
C PRO A 77 23.50 -26.42 -14.58
N CYS A 78 23.13 -25.26 -15.09
CA CYS A 78 21.96 -24.51 -14.67
C CYS A 78 20.70 -25.13 -15.33
N VAL A 79 20.15 -26.16 -14.70
CA VAL A 79 18.98 -26.90 -15.21
C VAL A 79 17.76 -25.98 -15.25
N SER A 80 17.16 -25.81 -16.43
CA SER A 80 16.18 -24.74 -16.69
C SER A 80 14.98 -24.69 -15.74
N THR A 81 14.49 -25.83 -15.26
CA THR A 81 13.30 -25.93 -14.40
C THR A 81 13.59 -25.80 -12.90
N VAL A 82 14.86 -25.88 -12.52
CA VAL A 82 15.29 -25.91 -11.12
C VAL A 82 15.37 -24.49 -10.57
N VAL A 83 14.99 -24.32 -9.30
CA VAL A 83 15.14 -23.05 -8.59
C VAL A 83 16.44 -23.08 -7.81
N TYR A 84 17.27 -22.08 -8.04
CA TYR A 84 18.56 -21.90 -7.40
C TYR A 84 18.53 -20.71 -6.44
N GLN A 85 19.29 -20.79 -5.36
CA GLN A 85 19.57 -19.68 -4.46
C GLN A 85 20.96 -19.13 -4.72
N SER A 86 21.13 -17.81 -4.76
CA SER A 86 22.48 -17.21 -4.87
C SER A 86 23.29 -17.43 -3.60
N GLY A 87 24.55 -17.83 -3.75
CA GLY A 87 25.58 -17.87 -2.72
C GLY A 87 26.76 -16.93 -3.03
N SER A 88 27.85 -17.07 -2.27
CA SER A 88 29.06 -16.25 -2.45
C SER A 88 29.79 -16.55 -3.77
N ASN A 89 30.54 -15.57 -4.30
CA ASN A 89 31.38 -15.71 -5.50
C ASN A 89 30.62 -16.16 -6.78
N ASN A 90 29.41 -15.66 -7.01
CA ASN A 90 28.54 -16.02 -8.15
C ASN A 90 28.22 -17.52 -8.24
N THR A 91 28.13 -18.20 -7.10
CA THR A 91 27.68 -19.60 -7.05
C THR A 91 26.16 -19.65 -6.82
N TYR A 92 25.50 -20.63 -7.43
CA TYR A 92 24.05 -20.82 -7.34
C TYR A 92 23.75 -22.22 -6.81
N THR A 93 23.28 -22.33 -5.57
CA THR A 93 22.96 -23.62 -4.93
C THR A 93 21.53 -24.02 -5.20
N LYS A 94 21.25 -25.33 -5.30
CA LYS A 94 19.88 -25.78 -5.56
C LYS A 94 19.01 -25.48 -4.34
N TYR A 95 17.88 -24.79 -4.55
CA TYR A 95 16.89 -24.49 -3.51
C TYR A 95 15.69 -25.43 -3.60
N ALA A 96 15.13 -25.61 -4.79
CA ALA A 96 14.00 -26.51 -5.05
C ALA A 96 14.09 -27.11 -6.45
N ASP A 97 13.57 -28.32 -6.64
CA ASP A 97 13.62 -29.02 -7.94
C ASP A 97 12.70 -28.37 -9.00
N THR A 98 11.67 -27.63 -8.57
CA THR A 98 10.73 -26.89 -9.42
C THR A 98 10.20 -25.65 -8.70
N VAL A 99 9.61 -24.71 -9.46
CA VAL A 99 8.97 -23.50 -8.91
C VAL A 99 7.90 -23.84 -7.87
N SER A 100 7.08 -24.87 -8.09
CA SER A 100 6.06 -25.33 -7.14
C SER A 100 6.63 -25.79 -5.80
N GLY A 101 7.91 -26.17 -5.74
CA GLY A 101 8.59 -26.55 -4.51
C GLY A 101 8.96 -25.37 -3.59
N VAL A 102 8.80 -24.13 -4.05
CA VAL A 102 9.07 -22.93 -3.25
C VAL A 102 7.85 -22.61 -2.38
N ASN A 103 8.02 -22.64 -1.05
CA ASN A 103 6.93 -22.45 -0.09
C ASN A 103 6.54 -20.96 0.10
N LYS A 104 6.24 -20.27 -1.01
CA LYS A 104 5.75 -18.88 -1.05
C LYS A 104 5.10 -18.56 -2.41
N ALA A 105 3.80 -18.29 -2.43
CA ALA A 105 3.04 -18.04 -3.68
C ALA A 105 3.57 -16.84 -4.49
N SER A 106 3.98 -15.76 -3.83
CA SER A 106 4.58 -14.60 -4.50
C SER A 106 5.91 -14.93 -5.18
N ALA A 107 6.72 -15.82 -4.57
CA ALA A 107 7.95 -16.29 -5.16
C ALA A 107 7.68 -17.18 -6.38
N GLN A 108 6.67 -18.04 -6.31
CA GLN A 108 6.26 -18.88 -7.44
C GLN A 108 5.81 -18.05 -8.65
N THR A 109 5.02 -17.01 -8.40
CA THR A 109 4.52 -16.11 -9.46
C THR A 109 5.67 -15.37 -10.14
N ALA A 110 6.59 -14.80 -9.35
CA ALA A 110 7.76 -14.08 -9.87
C ALA A 110 8.72 -15.01 -10.64
N LEU A 111 9.01 -16.21 -10.12
CA LEU A 111 9.90 -17.16 -10.79
C LEU A 111 9.35 -17.63 -12.15
N ASN A 112 8.03 -17.74 -12.31
CA ASN A 112 7.41 -18.11 -13.60
C ASN A 112 7.32 -16.95 -14.59
N SER A 113 7.22 -15.71 -14.11
CA SER A 113 7.04 -14.52 -14.96
C SER A 113 8.37 -13.85 -15.29
N VAL A 114 9.11 -13.43 -14.26
CA VAL A 114 10.35 -12.65 -14.36
C VAL A 114 11.62 -13.49 -14.18
N GLY A 115 11.51 -14.72 -13.66
CA GLY A 115 12.63 -15.66 -13.57
C GLY A 115 13.50 -15.54 -12.31
N TYR A 116 13.25 -14.55 -11.45
CA TYR A 116 13.94 -14.38 -10.17
C TYR A 116 12.99 -13.87 -9.07
N TRP A 117 13.38 -14.00 -7.80
CA TRP A 117 12.64 -13.49 -6.66
C TRP A 117 13.54 -13.30 -5.43
N SER A 118 13.39 -12.19 -4.71
CA SER A 118 14.12 -11.92 -3.47
C SER A 118 13.16 -11.59 -2.33
N GLY A 119 13.41 -12.13 -1.14
CA GLY A 119 12.60 -11.84 0.03
C GLY A 119 12.77 -12.82 1.18
N LYS A 120 11.88 -12.78 2.16
CA LYS A 120 11.89 -13.70 3.30
C LYS A 120 11.03 -14.93 3.04
N ILE A 121 11.62 -16.12 3.21
CA ILE A 121 10.89 -17.39 3.31
C ILE A 121 11.24 -18.00 4.67
N SER A 122 10.22 -18.27 5.48
CA SER A 122 10.37 -18.85 6.82
C SER A 122 11.36 -18.08 7.71
N GLY A 123 11.34 -16.75 7.62
CA GLY A 123 12.19 -15.86 8.43
C GLY A 123 13.59 -15.58 7.85
N SER A 124 14.05 -16.34 6.86
CA SER A 124 15.36 -16.18 6.23
C SER A 124 15.28 -15.40 4.92
N ASN A 125 16.20 -14.46 4.71
CA ASN A 125 16.36 -13.79 3.42
C ASN A 125 16.92 -14.78 2.39
N VAL A 126 16.23 -14.90 1.26
CA VAL A 126 16.64 -15.74 0.13
C VAL A 126 16.53 -14.95 -1.17
N ASN A 127 17.46 -15.21 -2.09
CA ASN A 127 17.44 -14.69 -3.46
C ASN A 127 17.39 -15.90 -4.39
N LEU A 128 16.25 -16.10 -5.03
CA LEU A 128 15.92 -17.27 -5.84
C LEU A 128 15.93 -16.91 -7.32
N PHE A 129 16.39 -17.85 -8.14
CA PHE A 129 16.53 -17.71 -9.59
C PHE A 129 16.09 -19.01 -10.26
N LEU A 130 15.26 -18.93 -11.30
CA LEU A 130 14.94 -20.06 -12.15
C LEU A 130 16.16 -20.40 -13.02
N GLY A 131 16.50 -21.67 -13.19
CA GLY A 131 17.66 -22.08 -13.98
C GLY A 131 17.61 -21.56 -15.42
N ASN A 132 16.42 -21.44 -16.01
CA ASN A 132 16.23 -20.88 -17.34
C ASN A 132 16.61 -19.39 -17.40
N TYR A 133 16.33 -18.65 -16.34
CA TYR A 133 16.77 -17.27 -16.16
C TYR A 133 18.30 -17.18 -16.01
N LEU A 134 18.91 -18.09 -15.27
CA LEU A 134 20.38 -18.15 -15.16
C LEU A 134 21.05 -18.50 -16.51
N ASN A 135 20.46 -19.39 -17.29
CA ASN A 135 20.93 -19.73 -18.64
C ASN A 135 20.92 -18.52 -19.58
N PHE A 136 19.84 -17.74 -19.52
CA PHE A 136 19.76 -16.46 -20.20
C PHE A 136 20.84 -15.50 -19.69
N GLN A 137 20.86 -15.22 -18.38
CA GLN A 137 21.74 -14.22 -17.76
C GLN A 137 23.23 -14.53 -17.98
N ILE A 138 23.62 -15.80 -17.88
CA ILE A 138 25.03 -16.21 -17.89
C ILE A 138 25.49 -16.65 -19.29
N GLY A 139 24.61 -17.31 -20.06
CA GLY A 139 24.95 -17.92 -21.35
C GLY A 139 24.66 -17.05 -22.55
N VAL A 140 23.52 -16.37 -22.53
CA VAL A 140 23.11 -15.46 -23.61
C VAL A 140 23.57 -14.04 -23.33
N CYS A 141 23.51 -13.62 -22.06
CA CYS A 141 23.73 -12.25 -21.63
C CYS A 141 25.00 -12.03 -20.81
N GLY A 142 26.03 -12.86 -20.99
CA GLY A 142 27.30 -12.89 -20.24
C GLY A 142 28.16 -11.61 -20.32
N GLY A 143 27.60 -10.45 -19.99
CA GLY A 143 28.21 -9.13 -19.97
C GLY A 143 27.82 -8.19 -21.12
N THR A 144 27.07 -8.65 -22.14
CA THR A 144 26.91 -7.92 -23.42
C THR A 144 25.48 -7.65 -23.86
N CYS A 145 24.48 -8.10 -23.08
CA CYS A 145 23.09 -7.79 -23.39
C CYS A 145 22.81 -6.34 -22.98
N THR A 146 22.63 -5.49 -23.98
CA THR A 146 22.25 -4.10 -23.83
C THR A 146 20.84 -3.90 -24.40
N GLU A 147 20.03 -3.11 -23.70
CA GLU A 147 18.66 -2.76 -24.09
C GLU A 147 18.54 -1.25 -23.88
N LYS A 148 17.81 -0.58 -24.76
CA LYS A 148 17.57 0.86 -24.63
C LYS A 148 16.85 1.13 -23.33
N LYS A 149 17.27 2.16 -22.58
CA LYS A 149 16.61 2.57 -21.33
C LYS A 149 15.10 2.76 -21.53
N ILE A 150 14.69 3.39 -22.63
CA ILE A 150 13.27 3.60 -22.94
C ILE A 150 12.49 2.28 -23.06
N ASP A 151 13.07 1.23 -23.64
CA ASP A 151 12.40 -0.06 -23.85
C ASP A 151 12.24 -0.81 -22.52
N ILE A 152 13.26 -0.76 -21.67
CA ILE A 152 13.20 -1.29 -20.30
C ILE A 152 12.11 -0.56 -19.51
N ALA A 153 12.14 0.77 -19.51
CA ALA A 153 11.20 1.57 -18.75
C ALA A 153 9.75 1.33 -19.22
N LYS A 154 9.52 1.22 -20.54
CA LYS A 154 8.20 0.85 -21.08
C LYS A 154 7.76 -0.51 -20.60
N ARG A 155 8.61 -1.53 -20.71
CA ARG A 155 8.29 -2.90 -20.31
C ARG A 155 7.90 -2.98 -18.84
N VAL A 156 8.77 -2.49 -17.95
CA VAL A 156 8.52 -2.51 -16.50
C VAL A 156 7.25 -1.74 -16.14
N THR A 157 7.00 -0.61 -16.80
CA THR A 157 5.80 0.20 -16.52
C THR A 157 4.52 -0.47 -17.03
N LYS A 158 4.57 -1.20 -18.15
CA LYS A 158 3.44 -2.03 -18.61
C LYS A 158 3.19 -3.21 -17.66
N ASP A 159 4.26 -3.85 -17.18
CA ASP A 159 4.16 -4.93 -16.19
C ASP A 159 3.56 -4.41 -14.86
N LEU A 160 3.86 -3.16 -14.48
CA LEU A 160 3.25 -2.49 -13.34
C LEU A 160 1.73 -2.32 -13.53
N VAL A 161 1.30 -1.84 -14.70
CA VAL A 161 -0.12 -1.65 -15.03
C VAL A 161 -0.89 -2.98 -15.01
N ASP A 162 -0.26 -4.08 -15.42
CA ASP A 162 -0.87 -5.42 -15.40
C ASP A 162 -0.89 -6.04 -13.99
N SER A 163 0.08 -5.71 -13.13
CA SER A 163 0.25 -6.34 -11.80
C SER A 163 -0.43 -5.61 -10.66
N VAL A 164 -0.84 -4.36 -10.84
CA VAL A 164 -1.43 -3.52 -9.78
C VAL A 164 -2.90 -3.27 -10.06
N THR A 165 -3.75 -3.62 -9.09
CA THR A 165 -5.21 -3.37 -9.12
C THR A 165 -5.61 -2.45 -7.96
N GLY A 166 -6.79 -1.83 -8.04
CA GLY A 166 -7.29 -0.93 -6.99
C GLY A 166 -6.69 0.47 -6.99
N VAL A 167 -5.96 0.85 -8.04
CA VAL A 167 -5.40 2.20 -8.24
C VAL A 167 -5.76 2.73 -9.62
N ARG A 168 -5.74 4.06 -9.78
CA ARG A 168 -5.95 4.72 -11.08
C ARG A 168 -4.61 5.21 -11.60
N PHE A 169 -4.20 4.71 -12.77
CA PHE A 169 -2.98 5.17 -13.42
C PHE A 169 -3.26 6.25 -14.46
N GLY A 170 -2.39 7.25 -14.51
CA GLY A 170 -2.24 8.20 -15.60
C GLY A 170 -0.78 8.27 -16.05
N PHE A 171 -0.56 8.63 -17.30
CA PHE A 171 0.77 8.68 -17.91
C PHE A 171 0.98 9.97 -18.66
N MET A 172 2.10 10.62 -18.40
CA MET A 172 2.61 11.72 -19.20
C MET A 172 4.06 11.46 -19.58
N ARG A 173 4.52 12.05 -20.67
CA ARG A 173 5.90 11.94 -21.14
C ARG A 173 6.53 13.30 -21.36
N PHE A 174 7.85 13.37 -21.42
CA PHE A 174 8.55 14.60 -21.79
C PHE A 174 8.26 14.97 -23.24
N VAL A 175 8.05 16.26 -23.50
CA VAL A 175 7.84 16.78 -24.85
C VAL A 175 9.00 17.65 -25.26
N ASN A 176 9.61 17.30 -26.39
CA ASN A 176 10.60 18.13 -27.05
C ASN A 176 9.91 19.29 -27.78
N ASN A 177 10.32 20.52 -27.48
CA ASN A 177 9.83 21.72 -28.16
C ASN A 177 10.97 22.53 -28.79
N GLY A 178 12.02 21.85 -29.24
CA GLY A 178 13.11 22.43 -30.04
C GLY A 178 14.17 23.23 -29.26
N SER A 179 13.98 23.48 -27.96
CA SER A 179 14.98 24.11 -27.08
C SER A 179 14.83 23.65 -25.62
N PRO A 180 15.91 23.67 -24.82
CA PRO A 180 15.84 23.35 -23.39
C PRO A 180 14.89 24.31 -22.65
N GLY A 181 14.06 23.79 -21.75
CA GLY A 181 13.08 24.57 -20.96
C GLY A 181 11.84 25.09 -21.72
N ALA A 182 11.82 24.99 -23.05
CA ALA A 182 10.64 25.31 -23.87
C ALA A 182 9.58 24.19 -23.89
N GLY A 183 9.95 23.01 -23.37
CA GLY A 183 9.10 21.84 -23.26
C GLY A 183 8.25 21.79 -21.98
N GLY A 184 7.78 20.59 -21.67
CA GLY A 184 6.92 20.25 -20.55
C GLY A 184 6.53 18.78 -20.64
N CYS A 185 5.35 18.43 -20.15
CA CYS A 185 4.78 17.11 -20.37
C CYS A 185 3.76 17.10 -21.53
N GLY A 186 3.63 15.95 -22.18
CA GLY A 186 2.49 15.59 -23.04
C GLY A 186 1.73 14.43 -22.42
N MET A 187 0.40 14.48 -22.48
CA MET A 187 -0.44 13.39 -22.00
C MET A 187 -0.26 12.16 -22.90
N VAL A 188 0.00 11.01 -22.28
CA VAL A 188 0.06 9.70 -22.94
C VAL A 188 -1.24 8.93 -22.69
N ALA A 189 -1.70 8.91 -21.44
CA ALA A 189 -2.98 8.33 -21.05
C ALA A 189 -3.53 9.06 -19.83
N GLU A 190 -4.82 9.44 -19.88
CA GLU A 190 -5.49 10.10 -18.76
C GLU A 190 -5.74 9.13 -17.59
N MET A 191 -5.90 9.68 -16.39
CA MET A 191 -6.11 8.95 -15.15
C MET A 191 -7.31 8.00 -15.21
N GLY A 192 -7.08 6.71 -14.97
CA GLY A 192 -8.12 5.68 -14.99
C GLY A 192 -8.47 5.16 -16.39
N THR A 193 -7.65 5.47 -17.40
CA THR A 193 -7.72 4.81 -18.72
C THR A 193 -7.52 3.29 -18.56
N ASN A 194 -8.18 2.47 -19.40
CA ASN A 194 -8.03 1.01 -19.33
C ASN A 194 -6.58 0.57 -19.63
N ALA A 195 -6.12 -0.47 -18.93
CA ALA A 195 -4.78 -1.06 -19.07
C ALA A 195 -4.37 -1.32 -20.53
N THR A 196 -5.24 -1.86 -21.38
CA THR A 196 -4.92 -2.12 -22.80
C THR A 196 -4.58 -0.84 -23.55
N THR A 197 -5.35 0.22 -23.34
CA THR A 197 -5.13 1.52 -24.00
C THR A 197 -3.88 2.22 -23.45
N ILE A 198 -3.64 2.14 -22.14
CA ILE A 198 -2.42 2.63 -21.51
C ILE A 198 -1.19 1.97 -22.15
N LYS A 199 -1.17 0.64 -22.23
CA LYS A 199 -0.03 -0.10 -22.79
C LYS A 199 0.23 0.25 -24.25
N ALA A 200 -0.84 0.35 -25.05
CA ALA A 200 -0.73 0.78 -26.45
C ALA A 200 -0.17 2.20 -26.58
N ALA A 201 -0.58 3.13 -25.70
CA ALA A 201 -0.05 4.48 -25.70
C ALA A 201 1.43 4.54 -25.27
N ILE A 202 1.82 3.76 -24.25
CA ILE A 202 3.21 3.63 -23.80
C ILE A 202 4.12 3.11 -24.92
N ASP A 203 3.65 2.16 -25.74
CA ASP A 203 4.43 1.61 -26.85
C ASP A 203 4.80 2.68 -27.90
N THR A 204 4.00 3.74 -28.05
CA THR A 204 4.25 4.84 -29.00
C THR A 204 5.32 5.84 -28.54
N ILE A 205 5.76 5.79 -27.28
CA ILE A 205 6.74 6.74 -26.75
C ILE A 205 8.09 6.53 -27.43
N THR A 206 8.66 7.56 -28.04
CA THR A 206 10.02 7.49 -28.63
C THR A 206 10.97 8.41 -27.86
N PRO A 207 12.24 8.01 -27.66
CA PRO A 207 13.21 8.87 -27.02
C PRO A 207 13.55 10.06 -27.94
N GLY A 208 13.73 11.23 -27.37
CA GLY A 208 14.10 12.43 -28.11
C GLY A 208 13.91 13.73 -27.33
N GLY A 209 14.83 14.67 -27.57
CA GLY A 209 14.79 16.00 -26.98
C GLY A 209 15.43 16.10 -25.62
N TYR A 210 14.95 17.09 -24.85
CA TYR A 210 15.52 17.52 -23.59
C TYR A 210 14.87 16.82 -22.39
N THR A 211 15.37 17.11 -21.19
CA THR A 211 15.00 16.54 -19.89
C THR A 211 14.37 17.63 -19.01
N PRO A 212 13.16 18.14 -19.34
CA PRO A 212 12.52 19.26 -18.67
C PRO A 212 11.81 18.82 -17.37
N LEU A 213 12.58 18.36 -16.37
CA LEU A 213 12.01 17.77 -15.14
C LEU A 213 11.05 18.72 -14.43
N GLY A 214 11.44 19.98 -14.22
CA GLY A 214 10.60 20.96 -13.53
C GLY A 214 9.37 21.38 -14.33
N GLU A 215 9.49 21.59 -15.64
CA GLU A 215 8.35 21.93 -16.49
C GLU A 215 7.34 20.79 -16.56
N CYS A 216 7.81 19.55 -16.63
CA CYS A 216 6.93 18.40 -16.64
C CYS A 216 6.30 18.17 -15.24
N MET A 217 7.04 18.38 -14.15
CA MET A 217 6.45 18.36 -12.80
C MET A 217 5.38 19.44 -12.63
N TYR A 218 5.58 20.63 -13.21
CA TYR A 218 4.59 21.70 -13.28
C TYR A 218 3.34 21.24 -14.02
N ASP A 219 3.49 20.70 -15.23
CA ASP A 219 2.36 20.20 -16.03
C ASP A 219 1.60 19.07 -15.33
N GLY A 220 2.28 18.16 -14.62
CA GLY A 220 1.62 17.16 -13.79
C GLY A 220 0.74 17.78 -12.71
N GLY A 221 1.20 18.85 -12.06
CA GLY A 221 0.39 19.63 -11.11
C GLY A 221 -0.80 20.34 -11.76
N GLN A 222 -0.61 20.90 -12.96
CA GLN A 222 -1.69 21.53 -13.73
C GLN A 222 -2.75 20.50 -14.14
N TYR A 223 -2.33 19.29 -14.51
CA TYR A 223 -3.25 18.19 -14.79
C TYR A 223 -4.10 17.84 -13.56
N TYR A 224 -3.47 17.69 -12.38
CA TYR A 224 -4.21 17.48 -11.14
C TYR A 224 -5.20 18.61 -10.82
N LYS A 225 -4.88 19.85 -11.19
CA LYS A 225 -5.78 21.01 -11.06
C LYS A 225 -6.90 21.09 -12.09
N GLY A 226 -6.84 20.28 -13.15
CA GLY A 226 -7.70 20.47 -14.32
C GLY A 226 -7.46 21.81 -15.05
N ALA A 227 -6.23 22.33 -14.95
CA ALA A 227 -5.82 23.58 -15.55
C ALA A 227 -5.04 23.34 -16.85
N ALA A 228 -4.84 24.41 -17.63
CA ALA A 228 -4.05 24.34 -18.86
C ALA A 228 -2.59 23.95 -18.55
N LEU A 229 -2.07 22.98 -19.31
CA LEU A 229 -0.66 22.63 -19.37
C LEU A 229 0.11 23.70 -20.15
N ARG A 230 1.44 23.67 -20.10
CA ARG A 230 2.33 24.57 -20.86
C ARG A 230 2.15 24.48 -22.38
N ASN A 231 1.69 23.33 -22.88
CA ASN A 231 1.36 23.14 -24.31
C ASN A 231 -0.03 23.68 -24.70
N GLY A 232 -0.75 24.32 -23.76
CA GLY A 232 -2.08 24.89 -23.96
C GLY A 232 -3.24 23.89 -23.90
N GLN A 233 -2.97 22.59 -23.82
CA GLN A 233 -4.01 21.57 -23.64
C GLN A 233 -4.56 21.62 -22.21
N THR A 234 -5.85 21.34 -22.06
CA THR A 234 -6.52 21.27 -20.77
C THR A 234 -7.22 19.93 -20.66
N TYR A 235 -7.11 19.30 -19.49
CA TYR A 235 -7.76 18.04 -19.19
C TYR A 235 -8.60 18.21 -17.92
N SER A 236 -9.59 17.34 -17.72
CA SER A 236 -10.35 17.34 -16.48
C SER A 236 -9.46 16.95 -15.30
N SER A 237 -9.67 17.59 -14.14
CA SER A 237 -8.98 17.18 -12.91
C SER A 237 -9.29 15.69 -12.64
N PRO A 238 -8.27 14.86 -12.37
CA PRO A 238 -8.46 13.48 -11.98
C PRO A 238 -8.91 13.31 -10.52
N ILE A 239 -8.85 14.38 -9.71
CA ILE A 239 -9.25 14.38 -8.29
C ILE A 239 -10.77 14.46 -8.23
N GLN A 240 -11.40 13.38 -7.80
CA GLN A 240 -12.86 13.21 -7.82
C GLN A 240 -13.48 13.38 -6.43
N LEU A 241 -12.73 13.11 -5.38
CA LEU A 241 -13.22 13.03 -4.00
C LEU A 241 -12.28 13.77 -3.05
N ALA A 242 -12.84 14.39 -2.01
CA ALA A 242 -12.04 14.94 -0.91
C ALA A 242 -11.27 13.79 -0.22
N CYS A 243 -10.00 14.02 0.11
CA CYS A 243 -9.09 13.03 0.69
C CYS A 243 -8.70 11.87 -0.24
N GLN A 244 -8.94 12.00 -1.56
CA GLN A 244 -8.37 11.05 -2.52
C GLN A 244 -6.85 11.18 -2.56
N PRO A 245 -6.09 10.10 -2.30
CA PRO A 245 -4.64 10.18 -2.36
C PRO A 245 -4.16 10.41 -3.80
N ASN A 246 -3.25 11.36 -4.00
CA ASN A 246 -2.73 11.72 -5.31
C ASN A 246 -1.20 11.64 -5.30
N PHE A 247 -0.64 10.97 -6.30
CA PHE A 247 0.79 10.70 -6.39
C PHE A 247 1.34 11.02 -7.77
N ILE A 248 2.61 11.42 -7.79
CA ILE A 248 3.44 11.50 -8.99
C ILE A 248 4.64 10.58 -8.79
N ILE A 249 4.91 9.72 -9.78
CA ILE A 249 6.17 8.96 -9.85
C ILE A 249 6.92 9.45 -11.08
N MET A 250 8.04 10.12 -10.88
CA MET A 250 8.90 10.58 -11.98
C MET A 250 10.02 9.58 -12.22
N ILE A 251 10.12 9.06 -13.45
CA ILE A 251 11.19 8.14 -13.87
C ILE A 251 12.07 8.87 -14.87
N THR A 252 13.36 9.03 -14.60
CA THR A 252 14.29 9.78 -15.48
C THR A 252 15.73 9.27 -15.40
N ASP A 253 16.46 9.39 -16.51
CA ASP A 253 17.86 8.96 -16.63
C ASP A 253 18.88 10.11 -16.63
N GLY A 254 18.43 11.35 -16.40
CA GLY A 254 19.25 12.53 -16.64
C GLY A 254 19.08 13.63 -15.62
N LEU A 255 20.06 14.54 -15.61
CA LEU A 255 19.94 15.80 -14.88
C LEU A 255 18.98 16.74 -15.62
N GLN A 256 18.21 17.52 -14.88
CA GLN A 256 17.35 18.54 -15.48
C GLN A 256 18.16 19.50 -16.35
N ASN A 257 17.65 19.77 -17.56
CA ASN A 257 18.19 20.79 -18.46
C ASN A 257 17.09 21.79 -18.88
N GLY A 258 16.01 21.84 -18.10
CA GLY A 258 14.96 22.87 -18.17
C GLY A 258 15.35 24.16 -17.46
N SER A 259 14.44 25.13 -17.51
CA SER A 259 14.51 26.42 -16.82
C SER A 259 13.76 26.43 -15.47
N ILE A 260 12.82 25.50 -15.26
CA ILE A 260 12.10 25.34 -14.00
C ILE A 260 12.80 24.29 -13.13
N ASP A 261 13.00 24.60 -11.85
CA ASP A 261 13.62 23.69 -10.89
C ASP A 261 12.61 22.66 -10.38
N VAL A 262 12.86 21.38 -10.66
CA VAL A 262 12.02 20.27 -10.20
C VAL A 262 11.86 20.22 -8.68
N ARG A 263 12.88 20.65 -7.91
CA ARG A 263 12.83 20.65 -6.44
C ARG A 263 11.78 21.61 -5.91
N THR A 264 11.67 22.79 -6.52
CA THR A 264 10.66 23.80 -6.18
C THR A 264 9.28 23.34 -6.59
N GLU A 265 9.16 22.74 -7.78
CA GLU A 265 7.87 22.23 -8.24
C GLU A 265 7.37 21.06 -7.39
N SER A 266 8.24 20.18 -6.90
CA SER A 266 7.84 19.15 -5.94
C SER A 266 7.32 19.73 -4.62
N THR A 267 7.96 20.79 -4.09
CA THR A 267 7.41 21.52 -2.92
C THR A 267 6.02 22.07 -3.23
N ASN A 268 5.82 22.61 -4.43
CA ASN A 268 4.52 23.12 -4.85
C ASN A 268 3.46 22.01 -4.95
N ARG A 269 3.82 20.81 -5.43
CA ARG A 269 2.90 19.65 -5.48
C ARG A 269 2.45 19.22 -4.09
N PHE A 270 3.35 19.24 -3.12
CA PHE A 270 3.03 18.84 -1.75
C PHE A 270 2.28 19.92 -0.96
N ALA A 271 2.63 21.19 -1.12
CA ALA A 271 2.08 22.27 -0.31
C ALA A 271 0.79 22.91 -0.86
N GLN A 272 0.56 22.84 -2.17
CA GLN A 272 -0.61 23.48 -2.79
C GLN A 272 -1.83 22.56 -2.78
N ASP A 273 -3.00 23.17 -2.71
CA ASP A 273 -4.26 22.49 -2.99
C ASP A 273 -4.48 22.36 -4.50
N HIS A 274 -4.63 21.13 -4.97
CA HIS A 274 -4.84 20.82 -6.38
C HIS A 274 -6.31 20.63 -6.75
N ALA A 275 -7.24 20.71 -5.80
CA ALA A 275 -8.67 20.73 -6.12
C ALA A 275 -9.46 21.54 -5.08
N SER A 276 -9.38 22.88 -5.21
CA SER A 276 -9.94 23.84 -4.26
C SER A 276 -11.47 23.84 -4.14
N LEU A 277 -12.18 23.11 -5.00
CA LEU A 277 -13.63 22.90 -4.90
C LEU A 277 -13.99 21.78 -3.92
N LEU A 278 -13.01 20.98 -3.50
CA LEU A 278 -13.16 19.91 -2.52
C LEU A 278 -12.70 20.40 -1.15
N SER A 279 -13.27 19.84 -0.08
CA SER A 279 -12.90 20.21 1.28
C SER A 279 -11.51 19.66 1.65
N GLY A 280 -10.68 20.50 2.27
CA GLY A 280 -9.33 20.14 2.68
C GLY A 280 -8.31 20.25 1.54
N THR A 281 -7.02 20.26 1.88
CA THR A 281 -5.94 20.38 0.91
C THR A 281 -5.77 19.08 0.13
N GLN A 282 -5.96 19.10 -1.18
CA GLN A 282 -5.63 17.96 -2.04
C GLN A 282 -4.16 18.08 -2.48
N ASN A 283 -3.25 17.63 -1.62
CA ASN A 283 -1.83 17.59 -1.93
C ASN A 283 -1.49 16.42 -2.86
N VAL A 284 -0.36 16.54 -3.56
CA VAL A 284 0.18 15.51 -4.45
C VAL A 284 1.57 15.13 -3.94
N ILE A 285 1.75 13.85 -3.59
CA ILE A 285 3.03 13.30 -3.13
C ILE A 285 3.91 12.93 -4.32
N VAL A 286 5.20 13.26 -4.26
CA VAL A 286 6.13 13.04 -5.38
C VAL A 286 7.21 12.02 -5.02
N ASP A 287 7.20 10.88 -5.71
CA ASP A 287 8.31 9.92 -5.76
C ASP A 287 9.16 10.17 -7.00
N THR A 288 10.46 9.88 -6.90
CA THR A 288 11.39 9.98 -8.03
C THR A 288 12.23 8.72 -8.18
N VAL A 289 12.50 8.34 -9.42
CA VAL A 289 13.31 7.17 -9.79
C VAL A 289 14.40 7.64 -10.75
N GLY A 290 15.65 7.60 -10.28
CA GLY A 290 16.82 7.76 -11.14
C GLY A 290 17.13 6.44 -11.83
N PHE A 291 17.02 6.38 -13.16
CA PHE A 291 17.12 5.15 -13.93
C PHE A 291 18.25 5.18 -14.96
N GLY A 292 19.30 4.39 -14.80
CA GLY A 292 20.36 4.26 -15.80
C GLY A 292 21.13 5.56 -16.06
N ILE A 293 21.29 6.38 -15.03
CA ILE A 293 21.97 7.69 -15.13
C ILE A 293 23.45 7.49 -15.46
N SER A 294 23.96 8.28 -16.40
CA SER A 294 25.37 8.25 -16.80
C SER A 294 26.28 8.49 -15.58
N SER A 295 27.41 7.78 -15.51
CA SER A 295 28.32 7.86 -14.36
C SER A 295 28.88 9.26 -14.12
N SER A 296 28.98 10.08 -15.17
CA SER A 296 29.40 11.48 -15.10
C SER A 296 28.37 12.40 -14.43
N GLU A 297 27.07 12.07 -14.52
CA GLU A 297 25.98 12.93 -14.06
C GLU A 297 25.28 12.37 -12.82
N GLN A 298 25.47 11.08 -12.53
CA GLN A 298 24.79 10.33 -11.50
C GLN A 298 24.75 11.04 -10.15
N GLY A 299 25.88 11.56 -9.67
CA GLY A 299 25.94 12.23 -8.37
C GLY A 299 25.05 13.47 -8.31
N ALA A 300 25.10 14.32 -9.35
CA ALA A 300 24.30 15.55 -9.41
C ALA A 300 22.82 15.26 -9.64
N ALA A 301 22.50 14.36 -10.57
CA ALA A 301 21.11 14.00 -10.88
C ALA A 301 20.42 13.34 -9.69
N ASN A 302 21.07 12.35 -9.05
CA ASN A 302 20.49 11.69 -7.87
C ASN A 302 20.27 12.67 -6.71
N ALA A 303 21.19 13.62 -6.48
CA ALA A 303 21.00 14.63 -5.44
C ALA A 303 19.78 15.53 -5.71
N VAL A 304 19.57 15.93 -6.98
CA VAL A 304 18.41 16.72 -7.39
C VAL A 304 17.11 15.92 -7.21
N LEU A 305 17.07 14.68 -7.70
CA LEU A 305 15.90 13.80 -7.59
C LEU A 305 15.58 13.47 -6.13
N GLN A 306 16.58 13.16 -5.32
CA GLN A 306 16.42 12.93 -3.89
C GLN A 306 15.85 14.16 -3.18
N THR A 307 16.38 15.34 -3.45
CA THR A 307 15.85 16.58 -2.88
C THR A 307 14.41 16.82 -3.34
N ALA A 308 14.11 16.56 -4.61
CA ALA A 308 12.76 16.71 -5.16
C ALA A 308 11.74 15.75 -4.53
N ALA A 309 12.10 14.49 -4.31
CA ALA A 309 11.24 13.53 -3.61
C ALA A 309 10.99 13.95 -2.15
N THR A 310 12.05 14.32 -1.43
CA THR A 310 11.93 14.82 -0.04
C THR A 310 11.02 16.04 0.03
N ASN A 311 11.22 17.03 -0.85
CA ASN A 311 10.38 18.23 -0.93
C ASN A 311 8.92 17.91 -1.27
N GLY A 312 8.68 16.84 -2.02
CA GLY A 312 7.35 16.37 -2.40
C GLY A 312 6.72 15.37 -1.43
N GLY A 313 7.33 15.12 -0.26
CA GLY A 313 6.83 14.17 0.74
C GLY A 313 6.88 12.69 0.31
N GLY A 314 7.68 12.36 -0.71
CA GLY A 314 7.86 10.99 -1.22
C GLY A 314 9.29 10.48 -1.07
N THR A 315 9.59 9.41 -1.81
CA THR A 315 10.86 8.68 -1.72
C THR A 315 11.62 8.72 -3.04
N PHE A 316 12.94 8.75 -2.94
CA PHE A 316 13.83 8.57 -4.09
C PHE A 316 14.28 7.12 -4.19
N TYR A 317 14.22 6.60 -5.41
CA TYR A 317 14.67 5.27 -5.77
C TYR A 317 15.77 5.35 -6.82
N TYR A 318 16.72 4.44 -6.71
CA TYR A 318 17.84 4.33 -7.63
C TYR A 318 17.76 2.99 -8.37
N ALA A 319 17.89 3.03 -9.69
CA ALA A 319 17.87 1.85 -10.54
C ALA A 319 18.85 1.99 -11.70
N ASN A 320 19.62 0.93 -11.98
CA ASN A 320 20.59 0.90 -13.08
C ASN A 320 20.36 -0.25 -14.07
N ASN A 321 19.30 -1.04 -13.86
CA ASN A 321 18.92 -2.13 -14.74
C ASN A 321 17.41 -2.41 -14.59
N SER A 322 16.89 -3.31 -15.42
CA SER A 322 15.46 -3.65 -15.43
C SER A 322 14.95 -4.17 -14.08
N ALA A 323 15.73 -4.99 -13.37
CA ALA A 323 15.30 -5.61 -12.12
C ALA A 323 15.19 -4.59 -10.99
N GLU A 324 16.14 -3.65 -10.92
CA GLU A 324 16.13 -2.54 -9.96
C GLU A 324 15.01 -1.55 -10.26
N LEU A 325 14.72 -1.27 -11.54
CA LEU A 325 13.60 -0.41 -11.91
C LEU A 325 12.25 -1.02 -11.53
N GLU A 326 12.11 -2.33 -11.74
CA GLU A 326 10.91 -3.07 -11.32
C GLU A 326 10.75 -3.05 -9.80
N GLY A 327 11.83 -3.32 -9.05
CA GLY A 327 11.84 -3.24 -7.59
C GLY A 327 11.46 -1.84 -7.09
N ALA A 328 12.06 -0.80 -7.66
CA ALA A 328 11.78 0.60 -7.31
C ALA A 328 10.29 0.96 -7.51
N LEU A 329 9.71 0.61 -8.65
CA LEU A 329 8.31 0.88 -8.95
C LEU A 329 7.36 0.06 -8.07
N GLN A 330 7.67 -1.22 -7.83
CA GLN A 330 6.88 -2.04 -6.89
C GLN A 330 6.92 -1.48 -5.47
N ASP A 331 8.07 -1.01 -5.00
CA ASP A 331 8.20 -0.45 -3.66
C ASP A 331 7.49 0.91 -3.53
N ALA A 332 7.56 1.75 -4.56
CA ALA A 332 6.79 3.00 -4.64
C ALA A 332 5.28 2.71 -4.55
N ILE A 333 4.78 1.76 -5.36
CA ILE A 333 3.36 1.38 -5.34
C ILE A 333 2.96 0.76 -4.00
N ARG A 334 3.76 -0.13 -3.42
CA ARG A 334 3.48 -0.71 -2.08
C ARG A 334 3.32 0.38 -1.03
N ARG A 335 4.21 1.38 -1.04
CA ARG A 335 4.13 2.54 -0.14
C ARG A 335 2.86 3.34 -0.36
N ILE A 336 2.51 3.62 -1.62
CA ILE A 336 1.30 4.34 -2.02
C ILE A 336 0.04 3.61 -1.53
N ILE A 337 -0.04 2.30 -1.79
CA ILE A 337 -1.15 1.45 -1.36
C ILE A 337 -1.21 1.40 0.18
N ALA A 338 -0.08 1.20 0.87
CA ALA A 338 -0.03 1.18 2.33
C ALA A 338 -0.43 2.51 2.98
N ALA A 339 -0.06 3.65 2.38
CA ALA A 339 -0.51 4.98 2.80
C ALA A 339 -2.01 5.21 2.56
N THR A 340 -2.59 4.51 1.57
CA THR A 340 -4.01 4.58 1.21
C THR A 340 -4.90 3.66 2.05
N PHE A 341 -4.33 2.64 2.71
CA PHE A 341 -5.03 1.73 3.63
C PHE A 341 -5.42 2.35 4.99
N THR A 342 -5.47 3.68 5.09
CA THR A 342 -6.04 4.41 6.23
C THR A 342 -7.57 4.42 6.22
N PHE A 343 -8.20 3.31 5.86
CA PHE A 343 -9.63 3.14 6.04
C PHE A 343 -9.84 1.88 6.85
N ALA A 344 -9.82 2.07 8.16
CA ALA A 344 -10.44 1.10 9.03
C ALA A 344 -11.85 0.84 8.53
N THR A 345 -12.13 -0.44 8.29
CA THR A 345 -13.47 -0.90 8.00
C THR A 345 -14.38 -0.31 9.08
N PRO A 346 -15.35 0.55 8.74
CA PRO A 346 -16.41 0.80 9.67
C PRO A 346 -17.14 -0.53 9.82
N VAL A 347 -16.80 -1.28 10.86
CA VAL A 347 -17.76 -2.24 11.36
C VAL A 347 -18.89 -1.38 11.88
N VAL A 348 -19.97 -1.28 11.11
CA VAL A 348 -21.29 -1.02 11.67
C VAL A 348 -21.66 -2.36 12.29
N PRO A 349 -21.59 -2.56 13.62
CA PRO A 349 -22.22 -3.72 14.18
C PRO A 349 -23.71 -3.51 13.94
N THR A 350 -24.28 -4.21 12.96
CA THR A 350 -25.73 -4.43 12.88
C THR A 350 -26.12 -5.38 14.00
N THR A 351 -25.82 -5.00 15.25
CA THR A 351 -26.74 -5.35 16.30
C THR A 351 -27.89 -4.36 16.16
N SER A 352 -28.89 -4.76 15.37
CA SER A 352 -30.27 -4.57 15.80
C SER A 352 -30.44 -5.29 17.14
N THR A 353 -29.79 -4.79 18.19
CA THR A 353 -30.25 -5.02 19.55
C THR A 353 -31.47 -4.12 19.65
N THR A 354 -32.64 -4.73 19.54
CA THR A 354 -33.88 -4.16 20.06
C THR A 354 -33.57 -3.54 21.43
N GLY A 355 -33.45 -2.21 21.48
CA GLY A 355 -33.18 -1.46 22.72
C GLY A 355 -32.04 -0.42 22.73
N SER A 356 -31.09 -0.42 21.79
CA SER A 356 -30.09 0.68 21.72
C SER A 356 -30.62 1.82 20.86
N THR A 357 -30.33 3.08 21.19
CA THR A 357 -30.59 4.22 20.28
C THR A 357 -29.34 4.67 19.54
N LYS A 358 -28.20 4.00 19.74
CA LYS A 358 -26.89 4.39 19.21
C LYS A 358 -26.32 3.32 18.28
N ALA A 359 -25.62 3.78 17.24
CA ALA A 359 -24.72 2.99 16.42
C ALA A 359 -23.27 3.25 16.86
N TYR A 360 -22.41 2.23 16.76
CA TYR A 360 -21.01 2.34 17.14
C TYR A 360 -20.14 2.10 15.93
N LEU A 361 -19.04 2.84 15.84
CA LEU A 361 -18.11 2.80 14.73
C LEU A 361 -16.70 2.72 15.31
N ALA A 362 -16.01 1.60 15.07
CA ALA A 362 -14.57 1.50 15.26
C ALA A 362 -13.86 1.91 13.97
N ALA A 363 -12.79 2.68 14.09
CA ALA A 363 -11.90 3.02 13.00
C ALA A 363 -10.46 3.22 13.50
N PHE A 364 -9.50 3.40 12.59
CA PHE A 364 -8.11 3.74 12.86
C PHE A 364 -7.51 4.48 11.66
N GLN A 365 -6.45 5.24 11.92
CA GLN A 365 -5.63 5.94 10.94
C GLN A 365 -4.19 5.44 11.12
N SER A 366 -3.70 4.69 10.14
CA SER A 366 -2.28 4.35 10.03
C SER A 366 -1.49 5.54 9.48
N ASP A 367 -0.23 5.64 9.87
CA ASP A 367 0.73 6.57 9.29
C ASP A 367 2.07 5.83 9.21
N PRO A 368 2.59 5.52 8.01
CA PRO A 368 3.82 4.75 7.87
C PRO A 368 5.06 5.53 8.35
N SER A 369 4.94 6.85 8.54
CA SER A 369 6.00 7.67 9.13
C SER A 369 5.98 7.66 10.66
N ARG A 370 4.96 7.07 11.29
CA ARG A 370 4.78 7.05 12.75
C ARG A 370 4.65 5.62 13.28
N PRO A 371 5.29 5.30 14.41
CA PRO A 371 5.21 3.97 15.03
C PRO A 371 3.83 3.67 15.67
N PHE A 372 2.97 4.67 15.87
CA PHE A 372 1.66 4.52 16.50
C PHE A 372 0.53 4.85 15.53
N TRP A 373 -0.46 3.95 15.46
CA TRP A 373 -1.67 4.14 14.67
C TRP A 373 -2.79 4.66 15.56
N LYS A 374 -3.45 5.74 15.13
CA LYS A 374 -4.51 6.38 15.90
C LYS A 374 -5.80 5.61 15.73
N GLY A 375 -6.36 5.07 16.80
CA GLY A 375 -7.70 4.48 16.79
C GLY A 375 -8.80 5.50 17.06
N TYR A 376 -10.00 5.17 16.59
CA TYR A 376 -11.22 5.93 16.77
C TYR A 376 -12.34 4.98 17.18
N LEU A 377 -13.12 5.36 18.18
CA LEU A 377 -14.34 4.64 18.56
C LEU A 377 -15.45 5.66 18.77
N LYS A 378 -16.35 5.73 17.79
CA LYS A 378 -17.41 6.73 17.72
C LYS A 378 -18.75 6.10 18.07
N ALA A 379 -19.57 6.83 18.81
CA ALA A 379 -20.98 6.50 18.98
C ALA A 379 -21.84 7.56 18.30
N TYR A 380 -22.75 7.14 17.43
CA TYR A 380 -23.69 8.00 16.73
C TYR A 380 -25.13 7.74 17.20
N GLN A 381 -25.89 8.81 17.36
CA GLN A 381 -27.31 8.77 17.63
C GLN A 381 -28.06 8.36 16.35
N ARG A 382 -28.94 7.36 16.46
CA ARG A 382 -29.83 6.95 15.37
C ARG A 382 -31.08 7.82 15.35
N ASP A 383 -31.64 8.04 14.17
CA ASP A 383 -32.91 8.72 13.97
C ASP A 383 -34.12 7.81 14.22
N SER A 384 -35.33 8.34 13.99
CA SER A 384 -36.60 7.60 14.15
C SER A 384 -36.76 6.42 13.18
N SER A 385 -35.99 6.38 12.09
CA SER A 385 -35.95 5.27 11.15
C SER A 385 -34.96 4.17 11.57
N GLY A 386 -34.19 4.40 12.64
CA GLY A 386 -33.19 3.46 13.14
C GLY A 386 -31.88 3.50 12.37
N LEU A 387 -31.64 4.54 11.58
CA LEU A 387 -30.40 4.76 10.82
C LEU A 387 -29.57 5.89 11.43
N VAL A 388 -28.27 5.91 11.13
CA VAL A 388 -27.40 7.05 11.47
C VAL A 388 -27.65 8.16 10.44
N PRO A 389 -27.97 9.39 10.86
CA PRO A 389 -28.09 10.53 9.94
C PRO A 389 -26.77 10.77 9.21
N VAL A 390 -26.83 10.84 7.89
CA VAL A 390 -25.69 11.09 7.01
C VAL A 390 -25.94 12.31 6.14
N ASP A 391 -24.87 12.94 5.66
CA ASP A 391 -24.94 13.97 4.62
C ASP A 391 -25.25 13.36 3.24
N ALA A 392 -25.27 14.21 2.20
CA ALA A 392 -25.53 13.78 0.82
C ALA A 392 -24.49 12.77 0.28
N ASN A 393 -23.32 12.66 0.93
CA ASN A 393 -22.22 11.77 0.55
C ASN A 393 -22.18 10.49 1.41
N GLY A 394 -23.16 10.29 2.30
CA GLY A 394 -23.19 9.13 3.19
C GLY A 394 -22.27 9.25 4.41
N VAL A 395 -21.71 10.42 4.70
CA VAL A 395 -20.86 10.65 5.88
C VAL A 395 -21.73 10.94 7.10
N PRO A 396 -21.54 10.25 8.24
CA PRO A 396 -22.28 10.53 9.47
C PRO A 396 -22.21 12.01 9.87
N LEU A 397 -23.37 12.62 10.11
CA LEU A 397 -23.46 14.02 10.51
C LEU A 397 -22.80 14.22 11.88
N SER A 398 -22.05 15.32 12.03
CA SER A 398 -21.45 15.70 13.31
C SER A 398 -22.50 15.92 14.41
N SER A 399 -23.71 16.37 14.05
CA SER A 399 -24.85 16.50 14.97
C SER A 399 -25.35 15.16 15.53
N ALA A 400 -25.04 14.05 14.86
CA ALA A 400 -25.36 12.71 15.33
C ALA A 400 -24.25 12.13 16.22
N LEU A 401 -23.03 12.69 16.22
CA LEU A 401 -21.93 12.19 17.04
C LEU A 401 -22.23 12.44 18.53
N VAL A 402 -22.29 11.37 19.31
CA VAL A 402 -22.53 11.43 20.76
C VAL A 402 -21.22 11.51 21.52
N TRP A 403 -20.23 10.71 21.13
CA TRP A 403 -18.88 10.73 21.70
C TRP A 403 -17.89 10.04 20.78
N GLU A 404 -16.61 10.37 20.94
CA GLU A 404 -15.47 9.69 20.32
C GLU A 404 -14.45 9.36 21.41
N ALA A 405 -14.13 8.06 21.58
CA ALA A 405 -13.34 7.60 22.71
C ALA A 405 -11.89 8.08 22.69
N GLY A 406 -11.29 8.24 21.51
CA GLY A 406 -9.94 8.78 21.37
C GLY A 406 -9.82 10.23 21.82
N GLN A 407 -10.82 11.06 21.51
CA GLN A 407 -10.95 12.45 21.93
C GLN A 407 -11.21 12.56 23.45
N VAL A 408 -12.00 11.64 24.01
CA VAL A 408 -12.15 11.55 25.46
C VAL A 408 -10.80 11.17 26.10
N LEU A 409 -10.08 10.21 25.53
CA LEU A 409 -8.78 9.76 26.02
C LEU A 409 -7.66 10.78 25.85
N SER A 410 -7.70 11.64 24.84
CA SER A 410 -6.68 12.70 24.67
C SER A 410 -6.69 13.68 25.85
N GLY A 411 -7.85 13.91 26.47
CA GLY A 411 -8.00 14.73 27.67
C GLY A 411 -7.67 14.03 28.99
N ILE A 412 -7.38 12.73 28.98
CA ILE A 412 -7.03 11.96 30.17
C ILE A 412 -5.51 11.81 30.24
N SER A 413 -4.92 12.14 31.39
CA SER A 413 -3.48 11.94 31.60
C SER A 413 -3.11 10.46 31.54
N SER A 414 -1.92 10.17 31.02
CA SER A 414 -1.38 8.81 30.89
C SER A 414 -1.38 8.06 32.23
N SER A 415 -1.21 8.75 33.36
CA SER A 415 -1.25 8.19 34.71
C SER A 415 -2.68 7.90 35.22
N SER A 416 -3.69 8.62 34.76
CA SER A 416 -5.09 8.44 35.16
C SER A 416 -5.85 7.40 34.34
N ARG A 417 -5.26 6.93 33.22
CA ARG A 417 -5.82 5.82 32.44
C ARG A 417 -5.87 4.54 33.26
N THR A 418 -7.05 3.93 33.28
CA THR A 418 -7.30 2.62 33.89
C THR A 418 -7.02 1.52 32.87
N ILE A 419 -5.86 0.89 32.98
CA ILE A 419 -5.43 -0.21 32.09
C ILE A 419 -5.08 -1.40 32.97
N TYR A 420 -5.57 -2.57 32.59
CA TYR A 420 -5.34 -3.82 33.31
C TYR A 420 -4.66 -4.85 32.41
N THR A 421 -3.92 -5.75 33.02
CA THR A 421 -3.42 -6.98 32.40
C THR A 421 -3.68 -8.17 33.33
N VAL A 422 -3.39 -9.38 32.87
CA VAL A 422 -3.51 -10.60 33.68
C VAL A 422 -2.13 -11.19 33.89
N VAL A 423 -1.74 -11.37 35.16
CA VAL A 423 -0.50 -12.05 35.56
C VAL A 423 -0.87 -13.21 36.46
N GLY A 424 -0.48 -14.43 36.10
CA GLY A 424 -0.77 -15.63 36.89
C GLY A 424 -2.26 -15.85 37.16
N GLY A 425 -3.13 -15.50 36.20
CA GLY A 425 -4.59 -15.60 36.32
C GLY A 425 -5.26 -14.48 37.13
N SER A 426 -4.51 -13.55 37.70
CA SER A 426 -5.03 -12.41 38.45
C SER A 426 -4.99 -11.12 37.64
N ARG A 427 -6.07 -10.35 37.66
CA ARG A 427 -6.12 -9.01 37.05
C ARG A 427 -5.27 -8.03 37.88
N VAL A 428 -4.30 -7.39 37.25
CA VAL A 428 -3.42 -6.38 37.86
C VAL A 428 -3.41 -5.10 37.03
N SER A 429 -3.06 -3.97 37.64
CA SER A 429 -2.89 -2.69 36.93
C SER A 429 -1.72 -2.78 35.96
N PHE A 430 -1.85 -2.23 34.76
CA PHE A 430 -0.76 -2.13 33.80
C PHE A 430 0.01 -0.81 34.01
N ALA A 431 0.99 -0.84 34.91
CA ALA A 431 1.80 0.32 35.29
C ALA A 431 3.22 -0.08 35.69
N LYS A 432 4.19 0.84 35.58
CA LYS A 432 5.61 0.59 35.91
C LYS A 432 5.81 0.13 37.37
N GLY A 433 4.98 0.63 38.28
CA GLY A 433 5.00 0.24 39.70
C GLY A 433 4.47 -1.18 39.97
N THR A 434 3.93 -1.87 38.98
CA THR A 434 3.39 -3.23 39.15
C THR A 434 4.50 -4.25 38.99
N ALA A 435 5.13 -4.62 40.11
CA ALA A 435 6.28 -5.52 40.16
C ALA A 435 6.06 -6.93 39.56
N SER A 436 4.81 -7.37 39.42
CA SER A 436 4.48 -8.66 38.80
C SER A 436 4.61 -8.64 37.26
N ILE A 437 4.70 -7.47 36.62
CA ILE A 437 4.96 -7.35 35.19
C ILE A 437 6.48 -7.43 34.96
N THR A 438 6.95 -8.57 34.47
CA THR A 438 8.38 -8.83 34.24
C THR A 438 8.81 -8.45 32.82
N THR A 439 10.12 -8.27 32.61
CA THR A 439 10.70 -7.98 31.28
C THR A 439 10.36 -9.08 30.27
N ALA A 440 10.44 -10.35 30.68
CA ALA A 440 10.14 -11.51 29.85
C ALA A 440 8.68 -11.54 29.35
N MET A 441 7.72 -11.05 30.15
CA MET A 441 6.31 -11.01 29.74
C MET A 441 6.05 -10.04 28.57
N LEU A 442 6.86 -8.99 28.45
CA LEU A 442 6.72 -7.97 27.41
C LEU A 442 7.74 -8.16 26.27
N GLY A 443 8.54 -9.24 26.31
CA GLY A 443 9.63 -9.44 25.34
C GLY A 443 10.77 -8.42 25.45
N ALA A 444 10.86 -7.70 26.57
CA ALA A 444 11.85 -6.65 26.78
C ALA A 444 13.21 -7.23 27.21
N SER A 445 14.30 -6.69 26.67
CA SER A 445 15.67 -7.06 27.00
C SER A 445 16.15 -6.47 28.33
N SER A 446 15.51 -5.40 28.82
CA SER A 446 15.91 -4.69 30.04
C SER A 446 14.70 -4.13 30.82
N SER A 447 14.92 -3.73 32.07
CA SER A 447 13.90 -3.03 32.87
C SER A 447 13.52 -1.68 32.27
N THR A 448 14.47 -1.00 31.62
CA THR A 448 14.24 0.26 30.91
C THR A 448 13.30 0.06 29.73
N GLU A 449 13.57 -0.95 28.89
CA GLU A 449 12.72 -1.26 27.74
C GLU A 449 11.33 -1.72 28.19
N ARG A 450 11.23 -2.50 29.28
CA ARG A 450 9.94 -2.84 29.90
C ARG A 450 9.15 -1.58 30.27
N ASP A 451 9.82 -0.62 30.93
CA ASP A 451 9.19 0.62 31.35
C ASP A 451 8.77 1.48 30.15
N GLN A 452 9.57 1.52 29.09
CA GLN A 452 9.23 2.19 27.82
C GLN A 452 8.01 1.54 27.16
N THR A 453 7.92 0.22 27.11
CA THR A 453 6.73 -0.48 26.59
C THR A 453 5.49 -0.14 27.40
N ILE A 454 5.61 -0.09 28.73
CA ILE A 454 4.49 0.30 29.60
C ILE A 454 4.09 1.75 29.32
N ASP A 455 5.05 2.66 29.27
CA ASP A 455 4.83 4.08 29.01
C ASP A 455 4.21 4.32 27.63
N PHE A 456 4.66 3.60 26.59
CA PHE A 456 4.07 3.61 25.25
C PHE A 456 2.59 3.26 25.29
N ILE A 457 2.20 2.14 25.91
CA ILE A 457 0.77 1.75 25.99
C ILE A 457 -0.04 2.74 26.82
N ARG A 458 0.56 3.29 27.89
CA ARG A 458 -0.09 4.31 28.73
C ARG A 458 -0.24 5.66 28.03
N GLY A 459 0.48 5.92 26.94
CA GLY A 459 0.32 7.12 26.11
C GLY A 459 1.42 8.16 26.29
N ILE A 460 2.59 7.75 26.76
CA ILE A 460 3.82 8.56 26.71
C ILE A 460 4.46 8.38 25.34
N ASP A 461 5.00 9.46 24.80
CA ASP A 461 5.64 9.48 23.48
C ASP A 461 7.08 8.96 23.52
N VAL A 462 7.26 7.69 23.89
CA VAL A 462 8.62 7.12 24.05
C VAL A 462 9.38 6.94 22.72
N LEU A 463 8.75 7.23 21.58
CA LEU A 463 9.30 7.03 20.24
C LEU A 463 9.39 8.33 19.41
N ASP A 464 9.17 9.50 20.03
CA ASP A 464 9.28 10.81 19.37
C ASP A 464 8.35 10.93 18.14
N GLU A 465 7.06 10.65 18.32
CA GLU A 465 6.07 10.58 17.23
C GLU A 465 5.80 11.92 16.55
N ASP A 466 6.06 13.05 17.22
CA ASP A 466 5.94 14.38 16.65
C ASP A 466 7.28 15.02 16.25
N GLN A 467 8.39 14.31 16.45
CA GLN A 467 9.75 14.69 16.04
C GLN A 467 10.23 16.00 16.68
N ASP A 468 9.76 16.31 17.88
CA ASP A 468 10.22 17.47 18.66
C ASP A 468 11.46 17.15 19.53
N GLY A 469 11.84 15.87 19.60
CA GLY A 469 13.01 15.37 20.32
C GLY A 469 12.78 15.15 21.82
N ASN A 470 11.56 15.38 22.30
CA ASN A 470 11.13 15.00 23.64
C ASN A 470 10.49 13.61 23.57
N ILE A 471 10.80 12.76 24.55
CA ILE A 471 10.33 11.35 24.57
C ILE A 471 9.62 11.00 25.88
N THR A 472 9.24 12.03 26.63
CA THR A 472 8.77 11.91 28.01
C THR A 472 7.42 12.57 28.23
N GLU A 473 6.96 13.34 27.26
CA GLU A 473 5.65 13.96 27.19
C GLU A 473 4.56 12.94 26.85
N GLU A 474 3.32 13.39 27.03
CA GLU A 474 2.17 12.60 26.64
C GLU A 474 1.83 12.84 25.18
N ARG A 475 1.46 11.76 24.48
CA ARG A 475 0.92 11.87 23.14
C ARG A 475 -0.39 12.64 23.14
N GLY A 476 -0.54 13.48 22.11
CA GLY A 476 -1.81 14.16 21.83
C GLY A 476 -2.97 13.19 21.54
N TRP A 477 -2.67 11.94 21.12
CA TRP A 477 -3.65 10.88 20.94
C TRP A 477 -3.20 9.60 21.64
N LYS A 478 -4.09 8.97 22.40
CA LYS A 478 -3.75 7.82 23.28
C LYS A 478 -4.49 6.53 22.96
N LEU A 479 -5.53 6.58 22.14
CA LEU A 479 -6.26 5.40 21.68
C LEU A 479 -5.53 4.80 20.48
N GLY A 480 -5.01 3.58 20.67
CA GLY A 480 -4.40 2.79 19.59
C GLY A 480 -5.46 2.23 18.65
N ASP A 481 -5.03 1.64 17.54
CA ASP A 481 -5.89 1.07 16.52
C ASP A 481 -6.89 0.04 17.07
N ILE A 482 -8.05 -0.02 16.43
CA ILE A 482 -9.08 -1.02 16.66
C ILE A 482 -9.22 -1.77 15.33
N PHE A 483 -8.40 -2.80 15.16
CA PHE A 483 -8.27 -3.56 13.92
C PHE A 483 -9.04 -4.88 14.01
N HIS A 484 -9.68 -5.30 12.90
CA HIS A 484 -10.42 -6.58 12.79
C HIS A 484 -11.38 -6.90 13.95
N SER A 485 -11.91 -5.89 14.63
CA SER A 485 -12.79 -6.07 15.76
C SER A 485 -14.17 -5.51 15.49
N THR A 486 -15.17 -6.29 15.88
CA THR A 486 -16.55 -5.86 15.84
C THR A 486 -16.94 -5.37 17.23
N PRO A 487 -17.25 -4.07 17.43
CA PRO A 487 -17.63 -3.58 18.74
C PRO A 487 -18.89 -4.29 19.26
N VAL A 488 -18.78 -4.91 20.43
CA VAL A 488 -19.89 -5.62 21.08
C VAL A 488 -20.45 -4.77 22.19
N LEU A 489 -21.73 -4.41 22.08
CA LEU A 489 -22.45 -3.73 23.14
C LEU A 489 -22.98 -4.74 24.15
N VAL A 490 -22.55 -4.59 25.41
CA VAL A 490 -22.98 -5.40 26.54
C VAL A 490 -23.91 -4.55 27.41
N THR A 491 -25.23 -4.70 27.24
CA THR A 491 -26.27 -4.00 28.01
C THR A 491 -26.80 -4.86 29.15
N PRO A 492 -27.62 -4.35 30.09
CA PRO A 492 -28.50 -5.20 30.88
C PRO A 492 -29.28 -6.21 30.00
N PRO A 493 -29.60 -7.43 30.49
CA PRO A 493 -30.29 -8.44 29.67
C PRO A 493 -31.70 -7.99 29.29
N VAL A 494 -31.99 -7.92 27.98
CA VAL A 494 -33.26 -7.38 27.44
C VAL A 494 -34.20 -8.43 26.83
N LEU A 495 -33.78 -9.69 26.69
CA LEU A 495 -34.62 -10.69 26.03
C LEU A 495 -35.86 -11.03 26.90
N ALA A 496 -36.97 -11.33 26.23
CA ALA A 496 -38.21 -11.78 26.83
C ALA A 496 -38.31 -13.32 26.78
N LEU A 497 -37.26 -14.01 27.24
CA LEU A 497 -37.22 -15.47 27.33
C LEU A 497 -37.78 -15.92 28.68
N ASN A 498 -38.79 -16.78 28.68
CA ASN A 498 -39.46 -17.26 29.90
C ASN A 498 -38.78 -18.47 30.57
N ASP A 499 -37.53 -18.77 30.19
CA ASP A 499 -36.74 -19.82 30.82
C ASP A 499 -36.28 -19.40 32.24
N SER A 500 -36.38 -20.31 33.21
CA SER A 500 -36.09 -20.01 34.62
C SER A 500 -34.62 -19.65 34.88
N SER A 501 -33.69 -20.25 34.13
CA SER A 501 -32.25 -19.93 34.21
C SER A 501 -31.97 -18.54 33.66
N TYR A 502 -32.64 -18.17 32.56
CA TYR A 502 -32.52 -16.83 31.98
C TYR A 502 -33.14 -15.74 32.86
N GLN A 503 -34.28 -15.99 33.49
CA GLN A 503 -34.93 -15.03 34.39
C GLN A 503 -34.09 -14.75 35.65
N SER A 504 -33.43 -15.79 36.17
CA SER A 504 -32.48 -15.66 37.28
C SER A 504 -31.27 -14.79 36.87
N PHE A 505 -30.70 -15.06 35.69
CA PHE A 505 -29.62 -14.26 35.11
C PHE A 505 -30.03 -12.80 34.86
N LYS A 506 -31.22 -12.57 34.29
CA LYS A 506 -31.78 -11.23 34.01
C LYS A 506 -31.93 -10.42 35.30
N THR A 507 -32.43 -11.03 36.36
CA THR A 507 -32.56 -10.39 37.67
C THR A 507 -31.19 -10.06 38.28
N ALA A 508 -30.25 -11.01 38.22
CA ALA A 508 -28.92 -10.84 38.77
C ALA A 508 -28.08 -9.77 38.04
N GLN A 509 -28.33 -9.56 36.75
CA GLN A 509 -27.58 -8.61 35.90
C GLN A 509 -28.40 -7.38 35.51
N ALA A 510 -29.52 -7.10 36.19
CA ALA A 510 -30.43 -6.00 35.88
C ALA A 510 -29.77 -4.62 35.99
N SER A 511 -28.83 -4.45 36.93
CA SER A 511 -28.10 -3.19 37.18
C SER A 511 -26.74 -3.14 36.50
N ARG A 512 -26.43 -4.05 35.58
CA ARG A 512 -25.13 -4.11 34.91
C ARG A 512 -24.87 -2.83 34.11
N THR A 513 -23.73 -2.19 34.36
CA THR A 513 -23.26 -1.05 33.55
C THR A 513 -23.16 -1.45 32.09
N THR A 514 -23.66 -0.58 31.20
CA THR A 514 -23.50 -0.80 29.76
C THR A 514 -22.05 -0.60 29.38
N VAL A 515 -21.45 -1.60 28.74
CA VAL A 515 -20.04 -1.57 28.30
C VAL A 515 -20.00 -1.82 26.80
N LEU A 516 -19.19 -1.05 26.08
CA LEU A 516 -18.83 -1.36 24.70
C LEU A 516 -17.45 -2.02 24.72
N LEU A 517 -17.35 -3.21 24.17
CA LEU A 517 -16.10 -3.94 24.04
C LEU A 517 -15.63 -3.85 22.60
N ALA A 518 -14.42 -3.33 22.39
CA ALA A 518 -13.74 -3.31 21.10
C ALA A 518 -12.29 -3.76 21.34
N GLY A 519 -11.78 -4.60 20.46
CA GLY A 519 -10.44 -5.19 20.55
C GLY A 519 -9.55 -4.76 19.39
N SER A 520 -8.28 -5.10 19.51
CA SER A 520 -7.24 -4.96 18.49
C SER A 520 -6.51 -6.28 18.37
#